data_AF-A0A5C7V2T2-F1
#
_entry.id   AF-A0A5C7V2T2-F1
#
_cell.length_a   1.000
_cell.length_b   1.000
_cell.length_c   1.000
_cell.angle_alpha   90.00
_cell.angle_beta   90.00
_cell.angle_gamma   90.00
#
_symmetry.space_group_name_H-M   'P 1'
#
loop_
_entity.id
_entity.type
_entity.pdbx_description
1 polymer ?
#
loop_
_entity_poly.entity_id
_entity_poly.type
_entity_poly.pdbx_seq_one_letter_code
_entity_poly.pdbx_strand_id
1 'polypeptide(L)'
;MTRLSFDHLTLWITAAASEHSHDLPGHVEERTGASRRAVLAALRRLTEAGWLKRSGSARRPVYGPGGLRQVARSYTLHGLQEDLPWQRDFAPHFDLPRHVERMIRHGFTELVNNAADHSGGSSVTVSLRQTPTHVQLLVSDDGIGVFDKICTAFSLEDPQHAMLELSKGRLTSSPDAHTGRGLFFSSQLADVFDIHANNTAYQRRAWESAGWRRGKALPRQGSSIYMAIALNTTRSLDAVMEAWSLAGDGIEFDQTRVQLRLLAGEGQPLDSRAQARRVGLRLTTFRRAEIDFEGVTDVGHGFTDELFRVFAKAHPQVELQPTNMTPRIAALVKSARAG
;
A
#
# COMPACT_ATOMS: atom_id res chain seq x y z
N MET A 1 24.54 -0.88 33.88
CA MET A 1 23.95 0.33 33.27
C MET A 1 23.18 -0.08 32.03
N THR A 2 21.90 0.28 31.94
CA THR A 2 21.07 0.00 30.75
C THR A 2 21.64 0.73 29.54
N ARG A 3 22.07 -0.01 28.51
CA ARG A 3 22.60 0.58 27.28
C ARG A 3 21.41 1.03 26.42
N LEU A 4 21.27 2.33 26.23
CA LEU A 4 20.24 2.89 25.35
C LEU A 4 20.53 2.47 23.91
N SER A 5 19.62 1.68 23.33
CA SER A 5 19.66 1.32 21.90
C SER A 5 19.18 2.51 21.09
N PHE A 6 20.01 2.96 20.14
CA PHE A 6 19.69 4.10 19.28
C PHE A 6 18.42 3.82 18.46
N ASP A 7 18.33 2.64 17.86
CA ASP A 7 17.21 2.23 17.02
C ASP A 7 15.90 2.10 17.80
N HIS A 8 15.96 1.75 19.10
CA HIS A 8 14.76 1.74 19.94
C HIS A 8 14.29 3.15 20.31
N LEU A 9 15.21 4.10 20.49
CA LEU A 9 14.86 5.48 20.80
C LEU A 9 14.15 6.13 19.61
N THR A 10 14.60 5.89 18.38
CA THR A 10 14.02 6.52 17.18
C THR A 10 12.54 6.18 16.99
N LEU A 11 12.07 5.03 17.50
CA LEU A 11 10.66 4.61 17.40
C LEU A 11 9.67 5.53 18.14
N TRP A 12 10.13 6.30 19.12
CA TRP A 12 9.24 7.11 19.96
C TRP A 12 9.77 8.49 20.35
N ILE A 13 11.04 8.80 20.04
CA ILE A 13 11.63 10.08 20.44
C ILE A 13 10.94 11.29 19.78
N THR A 14 10.39 11.13 18.57
CA THR A 14 9.65 12.20 17.89
C THR A 14 8.42 12.63 18.70
N ALA A 15 7.62 11.67 19.18
CA ALA A 15 6.46 11.97 20.02
C ALA A 15 6.89 12.59 21.36
N ALA A 16 7.86 11.96 22.03
CA ALA A 16 8.37 12.45 23.31
C ALA A 16 8.94 13.87 23.23
N ALA A 17 9.63 14.22 22.14
CA ALA A 17 10.15 15.58 21.94
C ALA A 17 9.04 16.61 21.66
N SER A 18 7.90 16.18 21.11
CA SER A 18 6.74 17.05 20.89
C SER A 18 5.99 17.30 22.21
N GLU A 19 5.83 16.25 23.02
CA GLU A 19 5.04 16.27 24.27
C GLU A 19 5.81 16.81 25.48
N HIS A 20 7.12 16.54 25.53
CA HIS A 20 7.99 16.86 26.67
C HIS A 20 9.15 17.78 26.25
N SER A 21 8.90 18.78 25.40
CA SER A 21 9.93 19.65 24.82
C SER A 21 10.89 20.29 25.85
N HIS A 22 10.38 20.68 27.02
CA HIS A 22 11.16 21.31 28.09
C HIS A 22 11.80 20.33 29.07
N ASP A 23 11.37 19.06 29.10
CA ASP A 23 11.86 18.03 30.04
C ASP A 23 12.13 16.68 29.37
N LEU A 24 12.53 16.71 28.09
CA LEU A 24 12.85 15.48 27.36
C LEU A 24 13.92 14.62 28.06
N PRO A 25 15.00 15.20 28.66
CA PRO A 25 15.93 14.39 29.44
C PRO A 25 15.27 13.66 30.61
N GLY A 26 14.43 14.34 31.41
CA GLY A 26 13.73 13.74 32.55
C GLY A 26 12.80 12.61 32.10
N HIS A 27 11.99 12.86 31.07
CA HIS A 27 11.11 11.86 30.49
C HIS A 27 11.85 10.60 29.99
N VAL A 28 13.00 10.79 29.31
CA VAL A 28 13.81 9.66 28.81
C VAL A 28 14.47 8.91 29.98
N GLU A 29 14.93 9.60 31.02
CA GLU A 29 15.45 8.97 32.25
C GLU A 29 14.37 8.08 32.89
N GLU A 30 13.17 8.62 33.12
CA GLU A 30 12.03 7.90 33.71
C GLU A 30 11.64 6.67 32.88
N ARG A 31 11.46 6.84 31.56
CA ARG A 31 10.99 5.78 30.68
C ARG A 31 11.99 4.64 30.49
N THR A 32 13.28 4.91 30.61
CA THR A 32 14.35 3.93 30.28
C THR A 32 15.12 3.42 31.48
N GLY A 33 15.02 4.10 32.64
CA GLY A 33 15.84 3.84 33.82
C GLY A 33 17.34 4.11 33.61
N ALA A 34 17.73 4.77 32.52
CA ALA A 34 19.12 5.09 32.23
C ALA A 34 19.60 6.30 33.04
N SER A 35 20.91 6.38 33.30
CA SER A 35 21.47 7.54 34.01
C SER A 35 21.39 8.81 33.17
N ARG A 36 21.21 9.97 33.83
CA ARG A 36 21.22 11.29 33.19
C ARG A 36 22.37 11.50 32.21
N ARG A 37 23.58 11.05 32.55
CA ARG A 37 24.77 11.13 31.67
C ARG A 37 24.57 10.34 30.37
N ALA A 38 24.02 9.12 30.46
CA ALA A 38 23.74 8.28 29.30
C ALA A 38 22.63 8.88 28.43
N VAL A 39 21.56 9.39 29.06
CA VAL A 39 20.46 10.08 28.37
C VAL A 39 20.96 11.31 27.62
N LEU A 40 21.71 12.20 28.27
CA LEU A 40 22.25 13.39 27.60
C LEU A 40 23.19 13.03 26.44
N ALA A 41 23.96 11.94 26.56
CA ALA A 41 24.78 11.44 25.45
C ALA A 41 23.93 10.92 24.28
N ALA A 42 22.84 10.19 24.57
CA ALA A 42 21.91 9.72 23.55
C ALA A 42 21.18 10.87 22.85
N LEU A 43 20.69 11.87 23.60
CA LEU A 43 20.02 13.05 23.04
C LEU A 43 20.95 13.89 22.15
N ARG A 44 22.24 14.02 22.51
CA ARG A 44 23.24 14.65 21.63
C ARG A 44 23.38 13.89 20.32
N ARG A 45 23.57 12.57 20.37
CA ARG A 45 23.66 11.72 19.17
C ARG A 45 22.41 11.82 18.29
N LEU A 46 21.23 11.86 18.89
CA LEU A 46 19.95 12.04 18.17
C LEU A 46 19.82 13.43 17.54
N THR A 47 20.38 14.46 18.18
CA THR A 47 20.44 15.81 17.61
C THR A 47 21.40 15.86 16.42
N GLU A 48 22.60 15.30 16.58
CA GLU A 48 23.63 15.20 15.53
C GLU A 48 23.13 14.39 14.32
N ALA A 49 22.36 13.33 14.56
CA ALA A 49 21.75 12.52 13.52
C ALA A 49 20.48 13.12 12.90
N GLY A 50 20.00 14.28 13.35
CA GLY A 50 18.85 14.99 12.78
C GLY A 50 17.47 14.47 13.20
N TRP A 51 17.39 13.61 14.22
CA TRP A 51 16.12 13.16 14.85
C TRP A 51 15.53 14.18 15.81
N LEU A 52 16.39 15.02 16.40
CA LEU A 52 16.02 16.08 17.31
C LEU A 52 16.59 17.41 16.83
N LYS A 53 15.88 18.49 17.12
CA LYS A 53 16.40 19.86 17.13
C LYS A 53 16.50 20.30 18.58
N ARG A 54 17.54 21.06 18.89
CA ARG A 54 17.76 21.65 20.21
C ARG A 54 17.85 23.16 20.09
N SER A 55 17.08 23.86 20.90
CA SER A 55 17.10 25.31 21.05
C SER A 55 17.18 25.69 22.54
N GLY A 56 17.10 26.99 22.84
CA GLY A 56 17.20 27.49 24.20
C GLY A 56 18.64 27.56 24.72
N SER A 57 18.77 27.79 26.03
CA SER A 57 20.08 27.95 26.68
C SER A 57 20.67 26.60 27.09
N ALA A 58 21.98 26.58 27.37
CA ALA A 58 22.63 25.37 27.88
C ALA A 58 21.98 24.83 29.18
N ARG A 59 21.48 25.73 30.04
CA ARG A 59 20.83 25.40 31.33
C ARG A 59 19.34 25.04 31.19
N ARG A 60 18.68 25.52 30.14
CA ARG A 60 17.26 25.27 29.84
C ARG A 60 17.13 24.88 28.37
N PRO A 61 17.57 23.69 27.98
CA PRO A 61 17.43 23.22 26.61
C PRO A 61 15.96 22.97 26.30
N VAL A 62 15.55 23.29 25.09
CA VAL A 62 14.25 22.92 24.53
C VAL A 62 14.51 21.98 23.37
N TYR A 63 13.91 20.81 23.42
CA TYR A 63 13.99 19.83 22.35
C TYR A 63 12.71 19.87 21.52
N GLY A 64 12.84 19.57 20.24
CA GLY A 64 11.71 19.34 19.35
C GLY A 64 12.07 18.32 18.27
N PRO A 65 11.07 17.82 17.52
CA PRO A 65 11.32 16.91 16.41
C PRO A 65 12.29 17.46 15.37
N GLY A 66 13.18 16.58 14.88
CA GLY A 66 14.10 16.88 13.79
C GLY A 66 13.49 16.76 12.40
N GLY A 67 14.37 16.71 11.39
CA GLY A 67 13.97 16.41 10.01
C GLY A 67 13.75 14.91 9.78
N LEU A 68 14.37 14.07 10.60
CA LEU A 68 14.02 12.65 10.73
C LEU A 68 12.99 12.49 11.83
N ARG A 69 11.88 11.84 11.50
CA ARG A 69 10.77 11.62 12.43
C ARG A 69 10.28 10.21 12.31
N GLN A 70 9.91 9.59 13.41
CA GLN A 70 9.29 8.28 13.41
C GLN A 70 8.41 8.11 14.63
N VAL A 71 7.25 7.53 14.39
CA VAL A 71 6.36 7.03 15.42
C VAL A 71 6.03 5.59 15.07
N ALA A 72 6.23 4.68 16.01
CA ALA A 72 5.78 3.31 15.91
C ALA A 72 4.89 2.96 17.11
N ARG A 73 3.71 2.42 16.83
CA ARG A 73 2.70 2.05 17.82
C ARG A 73 2.03 0.73 17.44
N SER A 74 1.62 -0.03 18.44
CA SER A 74 0.84 -1.25 18.27
C SER A 74 -0.52 -1.08 18.93
N TYR A 75 -1.56 -1.55 18.27
CA TYR A 75 -2.95 -1.44 18.70
C TYR A 75 -3.59 -2.82 18.69
N THR A 76 -4.51 -3.05 19.64
CA THR A 76 -5.43 -4.18 19.57
C THR A 76 -6.44 -3.92 18.45
N LEU A 77 -6.73 -4.92 17.64
CA LEU A 77 -7.65 -4.78 16.50
C LEU A 77 -9.13 -4.72 16.92
N HIS A 78 -9.49 -5.37 18.03
CA HIS A 78 -10.87 -5.41 18.52
C HIS A 78 -11.38 -4.00 18.85
N GLY A 79 -12.39 -3.54 18.12
CA GLY A 79 -13.02 -2.22 18.33
C GLY A 79 -12.14 -1.04 17.93
N LEU A 80 -11.06 -1.26 17.17
CA LEU A 80 -10.18 -0.21 16.71
C LEU A 80 -10.91 0.72 15.73
N GLN A 81 -10.97 2.00 16.06
CA GLN A 81 -11.39 3.07 15.14
C GLN A 81 -10.13 3.68 14.54
N GLU A 82 -9.93 3.55 13.24
CA GLU A 82 -8.71 3.88 12.52
C GLU A 82 -8.36 5.37 12.52
N ASP A 83 -9.35 6.24 12.65
CA ASP A 83 -9.17 7.68 12.64
C ASP A 83 -8.51 8.17 13.95
N LEU A 84 -8.78 7.50 15.07
CA LEU A 84 -8.26 7.87 16.38
C LEU A 84 -6.73 7.73 16.48
N PRO A 85 -6.09 6.59 16.12
CA PRO A 85 -4.63 6.49 16.03
C PRO A 85 -4.02 7.60 15.19
N TRP A 86 -4.56 7.88 14.00
CA TRP A 86 -4.03 8.92 13.13
C TRP A 86 -4.04 10.29 13.83
N GLN A 87 -5.20 10.72 14.34
CA GLN A 87 -5.39 12.03 14.92
C GLN A 87 -4.58 12.23 16.20
N ARG A 88 -4.54 11.22 17.07
CA ARG A 88 -3.91 11.31 18.39
C ARG A 88 -2.40 11.05 18.33
N ASP A 89 -1.99 9.97 17.67
CA ASP A 89 -0.66 9.40 17.85
C ASP A 89 0.28 9.67 16.69
N PHE A 90 -0.21 10.10 15.53
CA PHE A 90 0.62 10.32 14.35
C PHE A 90 0.61 11.78 13.88
N ALA A 91 -0.54 12.30 13.46
CA ALA A 91 -0.67 13.63 12.82
C ALA A 91 0.09 14.76 13.54
N PRO A 92 0.05 14.88 14.89
CA PRO A 92 0.72 15.98 15.60
C PRO A 92 2.27 15.96 15.50
N HIS A 93 2.86 14.82 15.12
CA HIS A 93 4.30 14.60 15.22
C HIS A 93 5.04 14.68 13.88
N PHE A 94 4.34 14.86 12.76
CA PHE A 94 4.93 14.96 11.43
C PHE A 94 4.76 16.36 10.84
N ASP A 95 5.66 16.73 9.94
CA ASP A 95 5.66 18.03 9.28
C ASP A 95 5.66 17.77 7.77
N LEU A 96 4.46 17.58 7.23
CA LEU A 96 4.23 17.14 5.86
C LEU A 96 3.54 18.24 5.06
N PRO A 97 3.85 18.39 3.75
CA PRO A 97 3.02 19.18 2.85
C PRO A 97 1.56 18.70 2.91
N ARG A 98 0.60 19.62 2.95
CA ARG A 98 -0.82 19.30 3.17
C ARG A 98 -1.37 18.24 2.22
N HIS A 99 -0.98 18.28 0.94
CA HIS A 99 -1.42 17.29 -0.04
C HIS A 99 -0.82 15.90 0.23
N VAL A 100 0.45 15.83 0.63
CA VAL A 100 1.12 14.58 1.04
C VAL A 100 0.51 14.03 2.32
N GLU A 101 0.21 14.90 3.30
CA GLU A 101 -0.49 14.50 4.53
C GLU A 101 -1.85 13.87 4.22
N ARG A 102 -2.62 14.46 3.30
CA ARG A 102 -3.90 13.89 2.87
C ARG A 102 -3.74 12.51 2.21
N MET A 103 -2.72 12.34 1.37
CA MET A 103 -2.43 11.05 0.72
C MET A 103 -2.03 9.97 1.74
N ILE A 104 -1.10 10.29 2.65
CA ILE A 104 -0.62 9.32 3.64
C ILE A 104 -1.68 9.02 4.69
N ARG A 105 -2.53 9.99 5.06
CA ARG A 105 -3.69 9.76 5.94
C ARG A 105 -4.66 8.78 5.30
N HIS A 106 -4.98 8.94 4.01
CA HIS A 106 -5.83 7.99 3.30
C HIS A 106 -5.22 6.58 3.32
N GLY A 107 -3.92 6.45 2.98
CA GLY A 107 -3.22 5.17 3.08
C GLY A 107 -3.24 4.59 4.50
N PHE A 108 -3.02 5.42 5.52
CA PHE A 108 -3.07 5.00 6.92
C PHE A 108 -4.43 4.41 7.29
N THR A 109 -5.52 5.15 7.06
CA THR A 109 -6.87 4.74 7.47
C THR A 109 -7.30 3.48 6.72
N GLU A 110 -7.07 3.43 5.41
CA GLU A 110 -7.42 2.25 4.60
C GLU A 110 -6.65 1.00 5.02
N LEU A 111 -5.36 1.12 5.34
CA LEU A 111 -4.54 -0.02 5.75
C LEU A 111 -4.86 -0.49 7.18
N VAL A 112 -5.16 0.42 8.10
CA VAL A 112 -5.58 0.07 9.47
C VAL A 112 -6.98 -0.54 9.48
N ASN A 113 -7.93 -0.02 8.70
CA ASN A 113 -9.25 -0.64 8.53
C ASN A 113 -9.15 -2.04 7.93
N ASN A 114 -8.35 -2.23 6.87
CA ASN A 114 -8.13 -3.56 6.32
C ASN A 114 -7.59 -4.54 7.37
N ALA A 115 -6.69 -4.09 8.25
CA ALA A 115 -6.20 -4.91 9.34
C ALA A 115 -7.32 -5.25 10.34
N ALA A 116 -8.12 -4.27 10.77
CA ALA A 116 -9.21 -4.47 11.72
C ALA A 116 -10.33 -5.38 11.18
N ASP A 117 -10.77 -5.15 9.94
CA ASP A 117 -11.98 -5.77 9.40
C ASP A 117 -11.72 -7.11 8.72
N HIS A 118 -10.49 -7.35 8.24
CA HIS A 118 -10.23 -8.47 7.33
C HIS A 118 -9.12 -9.42 7.78
N SER A 119 -8.19 -8.99 8.63
CA SER A 119 -7.06 -9.84 9.02
C SER A 119 -7.45 -11.04 9.88
N GLY A 120 -8.49 -10.90 10.71
CA GLY A 120 -8.81 -11.87 11.76
C GLY A 120 -7.72 -12.01 12.84
N GLY A 121 -6.76 -11.08 12.88
CA GLY A 121 -5.68 -11.03 13.85
C GLY A 121 -6.08 -10.41 15.18
N SER A 122 -5.11 -10.29 16.08
CA SER A 122 -5.28 -9.70 17.41
C SER A 122 -4.71 -8.28 17.50
N SER A 123 -3.70 -7.98 16.68
CA SER A 123 -2.93 -6.74 16.79
C SER A 123 -2.46 -6.20 15.44
N VAL A 124 -2.30 -4.89 15.38
CA VAL A 124 -1.65 -4.19 14.27
C VAL A 124 -0.56 -3.28 14.78
N THR A 125 0.60 -3.35 14.15
CA THR A 125 1.70 -2.41 14.36
C THR A 125 1.74 -1.42 13.21
N VAL A 126 1.71 -0.14 13.53
CA VAL A 126 1.83 0.94 12.56
C VAL A 126 3.10 1.74 12.84
N SER A 127 3.93 1.91 11.82
CA SER A 127 5.11 2.77 11.85
C SER A 127 5.02 3.79 10.73
N LEU A 128 5.04 5.07 11.09
CA LEU A 128 5.18 6.16 10.14
C LEU A 128 6.56 6.80 10.34
N ARG A 129 7.31 6.98 9.25
CA ARG A 129 8.62 7.58 9.26
C ARG A 129 8.68 8.69 8.21
N GLN A 130 9.26 9.82 8.59
CA GLN A 130 9.58 10.91 7.68
C GLN A 130 11.09 11.09 7.62
N THR A 131 11.58 11.26 6.39
CA THR A 131 12.92 11.73 6.05
C THR A 131 12.79 13.10 5.37
N PRO A 132 13.90 13.80 5.05
CA PRO A 132 13.82 15.05 4.32
C PRO A 132 13.18 14.93 2.93
N THR A 133 13.10 13.73 2.37
CA THR A 133 12.64 13.51 0.99
C THR A 133 11.38 12.64 0.90
N HIS A 134 11.06 11.83 1.91
CA HIS A 134 9.94 10.89 1.85
C HIS A 134 9.18 10.78 3.18
N VAL A 135 7.91 10.41 3.08
CA VAL A 135 7.14 9.80 4.16
C VAL A 135 6.93 8.32 3.85
N GLN A 136 7.06 7.46 4.86
CA GLN A 136 7.08 6.01 4.76
C GLN A 136 6.16 5.42 5.82
N LEU A 137 5.11 4.75 5.40
CA LEU A 137 4.15 4.05 6.24
C LEU A 137 4.39 2.54 6.14
N LEU A 138 4.41 1.88 7.28
CA LEU A 138 4.38 0.43 7.42
C LEU A 138 3.22 0.05 8.33
N VAL A 139 2.32 -0.80 7.85
CA VAL A 139 1.22 -1.38 8.62
C VAL A 139 1.36 -2.90 8.60
N SER A 140 1.46 -3.51 9.78
CA SER A 140 1.69 -4.95 9.94
C SER A 140 0.70 -5.56 10.92
N ASP A 141 -0.16 -6.47 10.43
CA ASP A 141 -1.05 -7.28 11.25
C ASP A 141 -0.45 -8.68 11.54
N ASP A 142 -1.04 -9.39 12.49
CA ASP A 142 -0.70 -10.76 12.88
C ASP A 142 -1.77 -11.78 12.43
N GLY A 143 -2.61 -11.44 11.45
CA GLY A 143 -3.77 -12.21 11.03
C GLY A 143 -3.48 -13.31 10.00
N ILE A 144 -4.48 -13.61 9.19
CA ILE A 144 -4.46 -14.68 8.18
C ILE A 144 -3.55 -14.35 6.99
N GLY A 145 -3.28 -13.07 6.72
CA GLY A 145 -2.55 -12.61 5.54
C GLY A 145 -3.47 -12.29 4.34
N VAL A 146 -3.21 -11.18 3.67
CA VAL A 146 -4.09 -10.62 2.62
C VAL A 146 -4.34 -11.58 1.46
N PHE A 147 -3.33 -12.31 0.98
CA PHE A 147 -3.52 -13.24 -0.14
C PHE A 147 -4.36 -14.45 0.26
N ASP A 148 -4.13 -15.03 1.42
CA ASP A 148 -4.89 -16.20 1.89
C ASP A 148 -6.34 -15.81 2.21
N LYS A 149 -6.57 -14.59 2.74
CA LYS A 149 -7.90 -14.01 2.90
C LYS A 149 -8.64 -13.89 1.57
N ILE A 150 -8.00 -13.34 0.54
CA ILE A 150 -8.58 -13.18 -0.80
C ILE A 150 -8.84 -14.56 -1.44
N CYS A 151 -7.87 -15.48 -1.39
CA CYS A 151 -8.05 -16.83 -1.93
C CYS A 151 -9.24 -17.54 -1.30
N THR A 152 -9.38 -17.45 0.03
CA THR A 152 -10.49 -18.08 0.75
C THR A 152 -11.83 -17.43 0.38
N ALA A 153 -11.90 -16.08 0.38
CA ALA A 153 -13.15 -15.37 0.12
C ALA A 153 -13.66 -15.51 -1.32
N PHE A 154 -12.75 -15.67 -2.30
CA PHE A 154 -13.08 -15.72 -3.72
C PHE A 154 -12.85 -17.10 -4.35
N SER A 155 -12.57 -18.12 -3.54
CA SER A 155 -12.27 -19.50 -3.98
C SER A 155 -11.19 -19.54 -5.08
N LEU A 156 -10.10 -18.78 -4.88
CA LEU A 156 -8.98 -18.72 -5.82
C LEU A 156 -7.93 -19.78 -5.47
N GLU A 157 -7.28 -20.29 -6.51
CA GLU A 157 -6.32 -21.40 -6.40
C GLU A 157 -5.02 -21.01 -5.70
N ASP A 158 -4.53 -19.79 -5.93
CA ASP A 158 -3.22 -19.36 -5.45
C ASP A 158 -3.09 -17.83 -5.25
N PRO A 159 -2.03 -17.37 -4.57
CA PRO A 159 -1.77 -15.94 -4.36
C PRO A 159 -1.54 -15.11 -5.63
N GLN A 160 -1.16 -15.74 -6.74
CA GLN A 160 -0.97 -15.04 -8.01
C GLN A 160 -2.31 -14.62 -8.60
N HIS A 161 -3.32 -15.47 -8.53
CA HIS A 161 -4.70 -15.12 -8.88
C HIS A 161 -5.28 -14.08 -7.91
N ALA A 162 -4.99 -14.19 -6.61
CA ALA A 162 -5.39 -13.15 -5.65
C ALA A 162 -4.77 -11.78 -5.99
N MET A 163 -3.50 -11.75 -6.38
CA MET A 163 -2.83 -10.51 -6.82
C MET A 163 -3.47 -9.95 -8.10
N LEU A 164 -3.84 -10.79 -9.07
CA LEU A 164 -4.57 -10.34 -10.26
C LEU A 164 -5.89 -9.66 -9.85
N GLU A 165 -6.70 -10.30 -9.00
CA GLU A 165 -7.98 -9.76 -8.55
C GLU A 165 -7.85 -8.47 -7.74
N LEU A 166 -6.80 -8.36 -6.92
CA LEU A 166 -6.45 -7.16 -6.17
C LEU A 166 -6.02 -6.04 -7.12
N SER A 167 -5.23 -6.36 -8.15
CA SER A 167 -4.74 -5.37 -9.12
C SER A 167 -5.84 -4.75 -9.97
N LYS A 168 -7.00 -5.42 -10.12
CA LYS A 168 -8.19 -4.88 -10.78
C LYS A 168 -8.88 -3.79 -9.96
N GLY A 169 -8.71 -3.78 -8.63
CA GLY A 169 -9.44 -2.91 -7.71
C GLY A 169 -10.87 -3.38 -7.44
N ARG A 170 -11.63 -2.58 -6.66
CA ARG A 170 -13.00 -2.88 -6.18
C ARG A 170 -13.14 -4.24 -5.48
N LEU A 171 -12.10 -4.70 -4.80
CA LEU A 171 -12.03 -6.03 -4.19
C LEU A 171 -12.32 -5.93 -2.69
N THR A 172 -13.36 -6.64 -2.22
CA THR A 172 -13.77 -6.67 -0.81
C THR A 172 -14.45 -8.00 -0.48
N SER A 173 -14.14 -8.59 0.67
CA SER A 173 -14.89 -9.75 1.18
C SER A 173 -16.18 -9.37 1.92
N SER A 174 -16.42 -8.07 2.13
CA SER A 174 -17.59 -7.54 2.86
C SER A 174 -18.20 -6.37 2.08
N PRO A 175 -18.92 -6.64 0.96
CA PRO A 175 -19.42 -5.60 0.05
C PRO A 175 -20.47 -4.66 0.66
N ASP A 176 -21.18 -5.11 1.70
CA ASP A 176 -22.15 -4.26 2.42
C ASP A 176 -21.49 -3.18 3.29
N ALA A 177 -20.22 -3.39 3.67
CA ALA A 177 -19.46 -2.50 4.55
C ALA A 177 -18.35 -1.73 3.81
N HIS A 178 -17.78 -2.29 2.74
CA HIS A 178 -16.66 -1.68 2.02
C HIS A 178 -16.84 -1.69 0.52
N THR A 179 -16.35 -0.64 -0.11
CA THR A 179 -16.36 -0.48 -1.58
C THR A 179 -15.23 -1.22 -2.29
N GLY A 180 -14.26 -1.76 -1.55
CA GLY A 180 -13.08 -2.46 -2.09
C GLY A 180 -12.08 -1.54 -2.80
N ARG A 181 -12.12 -0.24 -2.50
CA ARG A 181 -11.30 0.83 -3.12
C ARG A 181 -9.95 1.03 -2.41
N GLY A 182 -9.92 0.83 -1.10
CA GLY A 182 -8.84 1.28 -0.21
C GLY A 182 -7.44 0.85 -0.61
N LEU A 183 -7.20 -0.47 -0.66
CA LEU A 183 -5.87 -1.00 -0.96
C LEU A 183 -5.41 -0.63 -2.37
N PHE A 184 -6.35 -0.60 -3.33
CA PHE A 184 -6.06 -0.26 -4.73
C PHE A 184 -5.59 1.20 -4.86
N PHE A 185 -6.25 2.16 -4.21
CA PHE A 185 -5.84 3.57 -4.26
C PHE A 185 -4.59 3.83 -3.41
N SER A 186 -4.46 3.19 -2.25
CA SER A 186 -3.28 3.32 -1.36
C SER A 186 -1.98 2.95 -2.07
N SER A 187 -1.88 1.72 -2.56
CA SER A 187 -1.85 1.53 -3.99
C SER A 187 -1.16 2.59 -4.85
N GLN A 188 -1.95 3.12 -5.77
CA GLN A 188 -1.61 4.11 -6.80
C GLN A 188 -0.99 5.41 -6.27
N LEU A 189 -1.28 5.80 -5.02
CA LEU A 189 -0.72 7.00 -4.40
C LEU A 189 0.78 6.88 -4.12
N ALA A 190 1.26 5.67 -3.83
CA ALA A 190 2.64 5.44 -3.41
C ALA A 190 3.64 5.53 -4.57
N ASP A 191 4.86 6.01 -4.30
CA ASP A 191 6.03 5.80 -5.17
C ASP A 191 6.52 4.35 -5.08
N VAL A 192 6.52 3.82 -3.86
CA VAL A 192 6.96 2.46 -3.52
C VAL A 192 5.84 1.82 -2.71
N PHE A 193 5.30 0.71 -3.19
CA PHE A 193 4.29 -0.06 -2.48
C PHE A 193 4.69 -1.53 -2.43
N ASP A 194 4.82 -2.09 -1.24
CA ASP A 194 5.13 -3.50 -1.04
C ASP A 194 4.04 -4.16 -0.21
N ILE A 195 3.60 -5.33 -0.65
CA ILE A 195 2.68 -6.20 0.08
C ILE A 195 3.45 -7.47 0.41
N HIS A 196 3.64 -7.75 1.69
CA HIS A 196 4.13 -9.02 2.18
C HIS A 196 3.01 -9.69 2.96
N ALA A 197 2.74 -10.96 2.69
CA ALA A 197 1.88 -11.77 3.53
C ALA A 197 2.28 -13.24 3.50
N ASN A 198 2.50 -13.81 4.67
CA ASN A 198 2.96 -15.19 4.83
C ASN A 198 4.23 -15.47 3.99
N ASN A 199 4.12 -16.31 2.96
CA ASN A 199 5.23 -16.67 2.07
C ASN A 199 5.12 -16.01 0.68
N THR A 200 4.30 -14.97 0.55
CA THR A 200 4.06 -14.26 -0.71
C THR A 200 4.41 -12.79 -0.56
N ALA A 201 5.03 -12.21 -1.58
CA ALA A 201 5.24 -10.78 -1.65
C ALA A 201 5.04 -10.26 -3.07
N TYR A 202 4.50 -9.05 -3.18
CA TYR A 202 4.38 -8.29 -4.40
C TYR A 202 4.78 -6.84 -4.16
N GLN A 203 5.35 -6.22 -5.19
CA GLN A 203 5.83 -4.85 -5.14
C GLN A 203 5.38 -4.08 -6.38
N ARG A 204 5.11 -2.79 -6.20
CA ARG A 204 4.84 -1.84 -7.27
C ARG A 204 5.72 -0.61 -7.10
N ARG A 205 6.23 -0.10 -8.21
CA ARG A 205 7.02 1.13 -8.27
C ARG A 205 6.35 2.08 -9.25
N ALA A 206 6.13 3.33 -8.84
CA ALA A 206 5.37 4.28 -9.66
C ALA A 206 6.08 4.65 -10.97
N TRP A 207 7.40 4.49 -11.04
CA TRP A 207 8.22 4.78 -12.23
C TRP A 207 8.33 3.59 -13.19
N GLU A 208 7.74 2.44 -12.89
CA GLU A 208 7.76 1.25 -13.75
C GLU A 208 6.42 1.08 -14.46
N SER A 209 6.42 1.08 -15.79
CA SER A 209 5.23 0.82 -16.62
C SER A 209 4.64 -0.58 -16.35
N ALA A 210 5.54 -1.53 -16.11
CA ALA A 210 5.27 -2.94 -15.84
C ALA A 210 4.28 -3.21 -14.69
N GLY A 211 4.04 -2.24 -13.80
CA GLY A 211 3.12 -2.38 -12.69
C GLY A 211 3.61 -3.34 -11.60
N TRP A 212 2.81 -4.34 -11.24
CA TRP A 212 3.08 -5.25 -10.14
C TRP A 212 4.11 -6.33 -10.49
N ARG A 213 5.03 -6.60 -9.57
CA ARG A 213 6.04 -7.66 -9.67
C ARG A 213 6.08 -8.51 -8.42
N ARG A 214 6.42 -9.79 -8.57
CA ARG A 214 6.66 -10.67 -7.41
C ARG A 214 7.89 -10.17 -6.63
N GLY A 215 7.74 -10.05 -5.32
CA GLY A 215 8.81 -9.68 -4.39
C GLY A 215 9.45 -10.89 -3.73
N LYS A 216 10.50 -10.65 -2.93
CA LYS A 216 11.06 -11.67 -2.04
C LYS A 216 10.23 -11.71 -0.77
N ALA A 217 9.56 -12.84 -0.51
CA ALA A 217 8.79 -13.01 0.70
C ALA A 217 9.69 -13.06 1.94
N LEU A 218 9.17 -12.54 3.04
CA LEU A 218 9.74 -12.72 4.37
C LEU A 218 8.80 -13.67 5.12
N PRO A 219 9.29 -14.79 5.68
CA PRO A 219 8.45 -15.75 6.38
C PRO A 219 7.92 -15.12 7.66
N ARG A 220 6.72 -14.52 7.56
CA ARG A 220 6.04 -13.85 8.67
C ARG A 220 4.53 -14.04 8.49
N GLN A 221 3.88 -14.49 9.56
CA GLN A 221 2.41 -14.59 9.59
C GLN A 221 1.75 -13.20 9.53
N GLY A 222 0.60 -13.13 8.86
CA GLY A 222 -0.18 -11.90 8.71
C GLY A 222 0.21 -11.12 7.46
N SER A 223 -0.20 -9.86 7.40
CA SER A 223 0.18 -8.96 6.31
C SER A 223 1.11 -7.86 6.81
N SER A 224 1.97 -7.37 5.92
CA SER A 224 2.80 -6.19 6.12
C SER A 224 2.81 -5.39 4.84
N ILE A 225 2.22 -4.20 4.90
CA ILE A 225 2.08 -3.30 3.77
C ILE A 225 2.94 -2.08 4.00
N TYR A 226 3.88 -1.87 3.08
CA TYR A 226 4.77 -0.71 3.06
C TYR A 226 4.37 0.24 1.94
N MET A 227 4.35 1.52 2.24
CA MET A 227 4.01 2.60 1.33
C MET A 227 4.97 3.77 1.54
N ALA A 228 5.59 4.28 0.48
CA ALA A 228 6.39 5.49 0.54
C ALA A 228 5.91 6.53 -0.48
N ILE A 229 5.89 7.80 -0.06
CA ILE A 229 5.58 8.96 -0.91
C ILE A 229 6.70 9.99 -0.77
N ALA A 230 7.20 10.49 -1.90
CA ALA A 230 8.14 11.60 -1.95
C ALA A 230 7.45 12.91 -1.51
N LEU A 231 8.09 13.68 -0.63
CA LEU A 231 7.52 14.92 -0.10
C LEU A 231 7.36 16.01 -1.17
N ASN A 232 8.12 15.94 -2.25
CA ASN A 232 8.04 16.85 -3.40
C ASN A 232 7.14 16.33 -4.53
N THR A 233 6.34 15.28 -4.30
CA THR A 233 5.46 14.73 -5.33
C THR A 233 4.44 15.76 -5.81
N THR A 234 4.16 15.74 -7.11
CA THR A 234 3.08 16.50 -7.74
C THR A 234 1.77 15.72 -7.80
N ARG A 235 1.79 14.44 -7.42
CA ARG A 235 0.58 13.62 -7.33
C ARG A 235 -0.31 14.12 -6.20
N SER A 236 -1.61 13.98 -6.38
CA SER A 236 -2.62 14.25 -5.37
C SER A 236 -3.58 13.07 -5.27
N LEU A 237 -4.30 12.98 -4.16
CA LEU A 237 -5.37 11.99 -3.99
C LEU A 237 -6.43 12.13 -5.09
N ASP A 238 -6.83 13.37 -5.38
CA ASP A 238 -7.86 13.68 -6.37
C ASP A 238 -7.42 13.26 -7.77
N ALA A 239 -6.23 13.67 -8.22
CA ALA A 239 -5.72 13.31 -9.55
C ALA A 239 -5.59 11.79 -9.75
N VAL A 240 -5.25 11.06 -8.68
CA VAL A 240 -5.23 9.60 -8.72
C VAL A 240 -6.65 9.03 -8.85
N MET A 241 -7.63 9.55 -8.11
CA MET A 241 -9.02 9.10 -8.23
C MET A 241 -9.61 9.44 -9.61
N GLU A 242 -9.37 10.66 -10.11
CA GLU A 242 -9.80 11.13 -11.43
C GLU A 242 -9.31 10.20 -12.55
N ALA A 243 -8.07 9.72 -12.46
CA ALA A 243 -7.50 8.79 -13.44
C ALA A 243 -8.26 7.45 -13.55
N TRP A 244 -9.07 7.10 -12.55
CA TRP A 244 -9.87 5.87 -12.52
C TRP A 244 -11.39 6.13 -12.61
N SER A 245 -11.80 7.37 -12.90
CA SER A 245 -13.16 7.76 -13.26
C SER A 245 -13.23 8.07 -14.75
N LEU A 246 -14.14 7.43 -15.49
CA LEU A 246 -14.35 7.76 -16.90
C LEU A 246 -14.84 9.20 -17.11
N ALA A 247 -15.54 9.76 -16.13
CA ALA A 247 -15.97 11.16 -16.15
C ALA A 247 -14.83 12.14 -15.83
N GLY A 248 -13.71 11.65 -15.29
CA GLY A 248 -12.57 12.46 -14.87
C GLY A 248 -12.81 13.30 -13.62
N ASP A 249 -13.86 13.00 -12.85
CA ASP A 249 -14.25 13.71 -11.62
C ASP A 249 -13.75 13.04 -10.32
N GLY A 250 -13.20 11.83 -10.43
CA GLY A 250 -12.71 11.02 -9.32
C GLY A 250 -13.78 10.39 -8.42
N ILE A 251 -15.06 10.55 -8.77
CA ILE A 251 -16.18 10.04 -7.97
C ILE A 251 -16.33 8.53 -8.20
N GLU A 252 -16.61 8.15 -9.45
CA GLU A 252 -16.77 6.75 -9.83
C GLU A 252 -15.42 6.04 -9.97
N PHE A 253 -15.38 4.75 -9.62
CA PHE A 253 -14.25 3.87 -9.96
C PHE A 253 -14.76 2.83 -10.96
N ASP A 254 -14.87 3.25 -12.20
CA ASP A 254 -15.59 2.55 -13.26
C ASP A 254 -14.68 2.15 -14.42
N GLN A 255 -13.39 2.42 -14.34
CA GLN A 255 -12.39 1.84 -15.23
C GLN A 255 -11.30 1.11 -14.45
N THR A 256 -10.71 0.10 -15.07
CA THR A 256 -9.58 -0.67 -14.51
C THR A 256 -8.56 -1.03 -15.58
N ARG A 257 -7.35 -1.43 -15.16
CA ARG A 257 -6.31 -1.97 -16.04
C ARG A 257 -5.88 -3.34 -15.54
N VAL A 258 -6.00 -4.34 -16.40
CA VAL A 258 -5.60 -5.72 -16.13
C VAL A 258 -4.25 -6.00 -16.76
N GLN A 259 -3.22 -6.14 -15.93
CA GLN A 259 -1.87 -6.49 -16.39
C GLN A 259 -1.78 -8.01 -16.61
N LEU A 260 -1.83 -8.46 -17.86
CA LEU A 260 -1.87 -9.89 -18.20
C LEU A 260 -0.61 -10.65 -17.78
N ARG A 261 0.52 -9.94 -17.64
CA ARG A 261 1.77 -10.50 -17.09
C ARG A 261 1.65 -11.02 -15.66
N LEU A 262 0.62 -10.64 -14.91
CA LEU A 262 0.36 -11.23 -13.60
C LEU A 262 -0.14 -12.66 -13.70
N LEU A 263 -0.72 -13.06 -14.83
CA LEU A 263 -1.11 -14.45 -15.12
C LEU A 263 -0.05 -15.18 -15.95
N ALA A 264 0.52 -14.51 -16.95
CA ALA A 264 1.62 -15.04 -17.73
C ALA A 264 2.88 -15.03 -16.85
N GLY A 265 3.23 -16.17 -16.25
CA GLY A 265 4.56 -16.32 -15.64
C GLY A 265 5.65 -15.95 -16.66
N GLU A 266 6.87 -15.61 -16.21
CA GLU A 266 7.93 -15.15 -17.13
C GLU A 266 8.11 -16.11 -18.33
N GLY A 267 7.82 -15.60 -19.54
CA GLY A 267 7.93 -16.35 -20.79
C GLY A 267 6.81 -17.35 -21.10
N GLN A 268 5.77 -17.46 -20.27
CA GLN A 268 4.66 -18.39 -20.51
C GLN A 268 3.54 -17.75 -21.36
N PRO A 269 3.06 -18.42 -22.42
CA PRO A 269 1.94 -17.93 -23.22
C PRO A 269 0.60 -18.04 -22.48
N LEU A 270 -0.36 -17.22 -22.89
CA LEU A 270 -1.76 -17.30 -22.43
C LEU A 270 -2.62 -17.98 -23.50
N ASP A 271 -2.78 -19.30 -23.40
CA ASP A 271 -3.40 -20.09 -24.48
C ASP A 271 -4.85 -20.51 -24.20
N SER A 272 -5.21 -20.65 -22.93
CA SER A 272 -6.44 -21.33 -22.53
C SER A 272 -7.63 -20.38 -22.32
N ARG A 273 -8.84 -20.91 -22.58
CA ARG A 273 -10.09 -20.24 -22.20
C ARG A 273 -10.22 -20.05 -20.69
N ALA A 274 -9.66 -20.95 -19.89
CA ALA A 274 -9.66 -20.83 -18.43
C ALA A 274 -8.89 -19.59 -17.96
N GLN A 275 -7.72 -19.32 -18.54
CA GLN A 275 -6.96 -18.09 -18.29
C GLN A 275 -7.77 -16.84 -18.67
N ALA A 276 -8.44 -16.86 -19.83
CA ALA A 276 -9.30 -15.74 -20.25
C ALA A 276 -10.49 -15.51 -19.30
N ARG A 277 -11.14 -16.56 -18.79
CA ARG A 277 -12.20 -16.43 -17.78
C ARG A 277 -11.69 -15.83 -16.46
N ARG A 278 -10.47 -16.19 -16.04
CA ARG A 278 -9.81 -15.58 -14.86
C ARG A 278 -9.54 -14.08 -15.07
N VAL A 279 -9.13 -13.68 -16.28
CA VAL A 279 -9.03 -12.26 -16.65
C VAL A 279 -10.39 -11.57 -16.57
N GLY A 280 -11.43 -12.17 -17.16
CA GLY A 280 -12.79 -11.62 -17.21
C GLY A 280 -13.50 -11.56 -15.86
N LEU A 281 -13.06 -12.34 -14.87
CA LEU A 281 -13.66 -12.37 -13.54
C LEU A 281 -13.71 -10.95 -12.95
N ARG A 282 -14.89 -10.57 -12.44
CA ARG A 282 -15.20 -9.26 -11.85
C ARG A 282 -15.07 -8.04 -12.77
N LEU A 283 -14.73 -8.19 -14.06
CA LEU A 283 -14.68 -7.02 -14.97
C LEU A 283 -16.04 -6.35 -15.16
N THR A 284 -17.14 -7.06 -14.91
CA THR A 284 -18.51 -6.50 -14.91
C THR A 284 -18.77 -5.46 -13.82
N THR A 285 -17.87 -5.30 -12.84
CA THR A 285 -17.94 -4.18 -11.88
C THR A 285 -17.40 -2.87 -12.46
N PHE A 286 -16.86 -2.88 -13.67
CA PHE A 286 -16.33 -1.71 -14.37
C PHE A 286 -17.11 -1.47 -15.66
N ARG A 287 -17.14 -0.22 -16.11
CA ARG A 287 -17.63 0.19 -17.43
C ARG A 287 -16.55 0.02 -18.50
N ARG A 288 -15.28 0.17 -18.15
CA ARG A 288 -14.13 -0.03 -19.05
C ARG A 288 -13.03 -0.86 -18.39
N ALA A 289 -12.45 -1.79 -19.13
CA ALA A 289 -11.27 -2.52 -18.71
C ALA A 289 -10.19 -2.45 -19.80
N GLU A 290 -9.07 -1.82 -19.47
CA GLU A 290 -7.87 -1.88 -20.28
C GLU A 290 -7.20 -3.26 -20.07
N ILE A 291 -7.01 -4.00 -21.15
CA ILE A 291 -6.35 -5.31 -21.13
C ILE A 291 -4.93 -5.12 -21.64
N ASP A 292 -3.98 -5.08 -20.71
CA ASP A 292 -2.59 -4.72 -20.98
C ASP A 292 -1.75 -5.97 -21.26
N PHE A 293 -1.23 -6.06 -22.49
CA PHE A 293 -0.39 -7.15 -22.97
C PHE A 293 1.12 -6.90 -22.79
N GLU A 294 1.53 -5.83 -22.09
CA GLU A 294 2.95 -5.55 -21.83
C GLU A 294 3.62 -6.74 -21.11
N GLY A 295 4.67 -7.28 -21.73
CA GLY A 295 5.42 -8.43 -21.22
C GLY A 295 4.79 -9.79 -21.52
N VAL A 296 3.69 -9.85 -22.27
CA VAL A 296 3.13 -11.12 -22.78
C VAL A 296 3.75 -11.45 -24.14
N THR A 297 4.34 -12.64 -24.25
CA THR A 297 5.06 -13.09 -25.46
C THR A 297 4.09 -13.51 -26.57
N ASP A 298 3.08 -14.30 -26.23
CA ASP A 298 2.07 -14.78 -27.17
C ASP A 298 0.76 -15.14 -26.44
N VAL A 299 -0.32 -15.23 -27.21
CA VAL A 299 -1.62 -15.72 -26.73
C VAL A 299 -2.24 -16.70 -27.74
N GLY A 300 -3.00 -17.65 -27.23
CA GLY A 300 -3.72 -18.63 -28.05
C GLY A 300 -5.07 -18.11 -28.53
N HIS A 301 -5.57 -18.69 -29.63
CA HIS A 301 -6.92 -18.41 -30.14
C HIS A 301 -8.01 -18.63 -29.09
N GLY A 302 -7.88 -19.68 -28.25
CA GLY A 302 -8.83 -19.96 -27.19
C GLY A 302 -8.95 -18.81 -26.19
N PHE A 303 -7.81 -18.22 -25.79
CA PHE A 303 -7.78 -17.07 -24.90
C PHE A 303 -8.46 -15.84 -25.51
N THR A 304 -8.10 -15.48 -26.75
CA THR A 304 -8.67 -14.27 -27.39
C THR A 304 -10.15 -14.42 -27.72
N ASP A 305 -10.57 -15.60 -28.17
CA ASP A 305 -11.97 -15.95 -28.43
C ASP A 305 -12.84 -15.83 -27.18
N GLU A 306 -12.38 -16.41 -26.06
CA GLU A 306 -13.13 -16.36 -24.81
C GLU A 306 -13.25 -14.93 -24.26
N LEU A 307 -12.17 -14.14 -24.28
CA LEU A 307 -12.18 -12.80 -23.70
C LEU A 307 -12.82 -11.74 -24.59
N PHE A 308 -12.46 -11.70 -25.88
CA PHE A 308 -12.86 -10.60 -26.77
C PHE A 308 -14.11 -10.90 -27.61
N ARG A 309 -14.59 -12.15 -27.62
CA ARG A 309 -15.86 -12.52 -28.27
C ARG A 309 -16.89 -13.01 -27.27
N VAL A 310 -16.60 -14.09 -26.54
CA VAL A 310 -17.58 -14.72 -25.64
C VAL A 310 -17.93 -13.80 -24.47
N PHE A 311 -16.92 -13.35 -23.71
CA PHE A 311 -17.13 -12.45 -22.58
C PHE A 311 -17.70 -11.09 -23.05
N ALA A 312 -17.11 -10.48 -24.08
CA ALA A 312 -17.57 -9.20 -24.60
C ALA A 312 -19.02 -9.23 -25.09
N LYS A 313 -19.46 -10.33 -25.73
CA LYS A 313 -20.85 -10.53 -26.15
C LYS A 313 -21.79 -10.75 -24.95
N ALA A 314 -21.35 -11.48 -23.93
CA ALA A 314 -22.14 -11.71 -22.71
C ALA A 314 -22.26 -10.45 -21.84
N HIS A 315 -21.30 -9.53 -21.92
CA HIS A 315 -21.22 -8.34 -21.09
C HIS A 315 -20.98 -7.07 -21.93
N PRO A 316 -21.93 -6.68 -22.79
CA PRO A 316 -21.79 -5.54 -23.69
C PRO A 316 -21.63 -4.19 -22.97
N GLN A 317 -21.98 -4.13 -21.68
CA GLN A 317 -21.79 -2.95 -20.83
C GLN A 317 -20.33 -2.70 -20.42
N VAL A 318 -19.43 -3.67 -20.65
CA VAL A 318 -18.00 -3.55 -20.33
C VAL A 318 -17.21 -3.33 -21.62
N GLU A 319 -16.61 -2.16 -21.76
CA GLU A 319 -15.69 -1.86 -22.87
C GLU A 319 -14.32 -2.50 -22.59
N LEU A 320 -13.93 -3.50 -23.38
CA LEU A 320 -12.58 -4.07 -23.34
C LEU A 320 -11.64 -3.32 -24.29
N GLN A 321 -10.61 -2.68 -23.75
CA GLN A 321 -9.60 -1.95 -24.53
C GLN A 321 -8.24 -2.66 -24.47
N PRO A 322 -7.86 -3.43 -25.51
CA PRO A 322 -6.55 -4.08 -25.54
C PRO A 322 -5.43 -3.07 -25.83
N THR A 323 -4.36 -3.09 -25.04
CA THR A 323 -3.19 -2.21 -25.17
C THR A 323 -1.88 -3.01 -25.17
N ASN A 324 -0.79 -2.41 -25.64
CA ASN A 324 0.54 -3.02 -25.65
C ASN A 324 0.64 -4.40 -26.37
N MET A 325 -0.17 -4.61 -27.40
CA MET A 325 -0.18 -5.85 -28.18
C MET A 325 0.99 -5.94 -29.16
N THR A 326 1.56 -7.14 -29.33
CA THR A 326 2.38 -7.46 -30.51
C THR A 326 1.52 -7.55 -31.78
N PRO A 327 2.09 -7.44 -32.98
CA PRO A 327 1.33 -7.58 -34.24
C PRO A 327 0.54 -8.88 -34.34
N ARG A 328 1.10 -9.98 -33.83
CA ARG A 328 0.43 -11.29 -33.78
C ARG A 328 -0.78 -11.28 -32.84
N ILE A 329 -0.60 -10.77 -31.62
CA ILE A 329 -1.70 -10.65 -30.65
C ILE A 329 -2.81 -9.76 -31.22
N ALA A 330 -2.46 -8.64 -31.85
CA ALA A 330 -3.43 -7.74 -32.48
C ALA A 330 -4.25 -8.43 -33.58
N ALA A 331 -3.62 -9.27 -34.41
CA ALA A 331 -4.31 -10.06 -35.43
C ALA A 331 -5.30 -11.06 -34.81
N LEU A 332 -4.91 -11.75 -33.73
CA LEU A 332 -5.77 -12.71 -33.02
C LEU A 332 -6.96 -12.03 -32.34
N VAL A 333 -6.75 -10.88 -31.70
CA VAL A 333 -7.82 -10.09 -31.07
C VAL A 333 -8.78 -9.56 -32.14
N LYS A 334 -8.27 -9.06 -33.28
CA LYS A 334 -9.09 -8.63 -34.41
C LYS A 334 -9.94 -9.77 -34.96
N SER A 335 -9.35 -10.96 -35.13
CA SER A 335 -10.07 -12.14 -35.60
C SER A 335 -11.16 -12.57 -34.63
N ALA A 336 -10.89 -12.56 -33.31
CA ALA A 336 -11.88 -12.92 -32.30
C ALA A 336 -13.09 -11.96 -32.31
N ARG A 337 -12.85 -10.65 -32.46
CA ARG A 337 -13.92 -9.63 -32.52
C ARG A 337 -14.78 -9.69 -33.77
N ALA A 338 -14.29 -10.30 -34.86
CA ALA A 338 -15.00 -10.38 -36.12
C ALA A 338 -15.95 -11.60 -36.22
N GLY A 339 -15.76 -12.61 -35.38
CA GLY A 339 -16.64 -13.78 -35.27
C GLY A 339 -17.71 -13.62 -34.21
#